data_AF-A0AAW1NKD7-F1
#
_entry.id   AF-A0AAW1NKD7-F1
#
_cell.length_a   1.000
_cell.length_b   1.000
_cell.length_c   1.000
_cell.angle_alpha   90.00
_cell.angle_beta   90.00
_cell.angle_gamma   90.00
#
_symmetry.space_group_name_H-M   'P 1'
#
loop_
_entity.id
_entity.type
_entity.pdbx_description
1 polymer ?
#
loop_
_entity_poly.entity_id
_entity_poly.type
_entity_poly.pdbx_seq_one_letter_code
_entity_poly.pdbx_strand_id
1 'polypeptide(L)'
;MQQQQQQQQLQSTDSGSRGKARSSDKASSAYASRHQAAEQRRRSRINDRLDRLRACVPHQDRANTAAFLDEVIKYVQSLQQRVRELEAAVGVPSTIPEAKAHEAYPAPSTSAAETAFLRIERRSVETGKLAELV
;
A
#
# COMPACT_ATOMS: atom_id res chain seq x y z
N MET A 1 -10.62 41.50 16.90
CA MET A 1 -9.26 41.72 17.47
C MET A 1 -8.69 40.50 18.21
N GLN A 2 -9.47 39.72 18.99
CA GLN A 2 -8.94 38.54 19.70
C GLN A 2 -8.71 37.29 18.83
N GLN A 3 -9.41 37.13 17.71
CA GLN A 3 -9.27 35.90 16.88
C GLN A 3 -8.01 35.90 15.99
N GLN A 4 -7.33 37.05 15.83
CA GLN A 4 -6.13 37.14 15.00
C GLN A 4 -4.84 36.76 15.74
N GLN A 5 -4.86 36.72 17.08
CA GLN A 5 -3.69 36.33 17.89
C GLN A 5 -3.45 34.82 17.99
N GLN A 6 -4.45 33.99 17.68
CA GLN A 6 -4.30 32.54 17.79
C GLN A 6 -3.60 31.90 16.57
N GLN A 7 -3.46 32.63 15.46
CA GLN A 7 -2.81 32.12 14.25
C GLN A 7 -1.28 32.37 14.19
N GLN A 8 -0.68 32.99 15.21
CA GLN A 8 0.77 33.28 15.23
C GLN A 8 1.61 32.28 16.05
N GLN A 9 1.04 31.20 16.59
CA GLN A 9 1.74 30.27 17.50
C GLN A 9 2.29 28.98 16.86
N LEU A 10 2.65 28.96 15.57
CA LEU A 10 3.30 27.79 14.95
C LEU A 10 4.63 28.11 14.23
N GLN A 11 5.40 29.07 14.74
CA GLN A 11 6.77 29.26 14.28
C GLN A 11 7.69 29.57 15.48
N SER A 12 8.72 28.73 15.64
CA SER A 12 10.01 28.97 16.33
C SER A 12 10.31 28.06 17.53
N THR A 13 11.13 27.03 17.31
CA THR A 13 12.34 26.79 18.13
C THR A 13 13.38 26.05 17.29
N ASP A 14 14.26 26.79 16.61
CA ASP A 14 15.60 26.30 16.32
C ASP A 14 16.60 27.42 16.61
N SER A 15 17.20 27.36 17.80
CA SER A 15 18.44 28.08 18.06
C SER A 15 19.25 27.33 19.11
N GLY A 16 20.27 26.62 18.64
CA GLY A 16 21.57 26.59 19.31
C GLY A 16 21.99 25.28 19.97
N SER A 17 22.70 24.43 19.23
CA SER A 17 23.93 23.82 19.75
C SER A 17 24.88 23.44 18.61
N ARG A 18 26.08 24.03 18.63
CA ARG A 18 27.19 23.71 17.73
C ARG A 18 28.05 22.64 18.39
N GLY A 19 28.21 21.50 17.72
CA GLY A 19 29.41 20.66 17.87
C GLY A 19 29.13 19.16 17.95
N LYS A 20 29.49 18.43 16.89
CA LYS A 20 29.82 16.99 16.88
C LYS A 20 28.69 15.92 16.94
N ALA A 21 27.54 16.14 16.29
CA ALA A 21 26.56 15.05 15.99
C ALA A 21 25.97 15.08 14.57
N ARG A 22 26.50 15.93 13.68
CA ARG A 22 25.80 16.36 12.45
C ARG A 22 25.80 15.35 11.27
N SER A 23 26.44 14.19 11.38
CA SER A 23 26.45 13.19 10.31
C SER A 23 25.38 12.12 10.48
N SER A 24 25.13 11.65 11.71
CA SER A 24 24.12 10.63 12.03
C SER A 24 22.69 11.17 11.87
N ASP A 25 22.42 12.39 12.34
CA ASP A 25 21.08 12.98 12.25
C ASP A 25 20.69 13.33 10.81
N LYS A 26 21.67 13.72 9.97
CA LYS A 26 21.43 13.94 8.53
C LYS A 26 21.16 12.64 7.79
N ALA A 27 21.85 11.55 8.15
CA ALA A 27 21.59 10.22 7.58
C ALA A 27 20.21 9.69 8.01
N SER A 28 19.83 9.90 9.28
CA SER A 28 18.51 9.55 9.82
C SER A 28 17.37 10.36 9.16
N SER A 29 17.55 11.68 9.04
CA SER A 29 16.60 12.57 8.35
C SER A 29 16.46 12.22 6.87
N ALA A 30 17.57 11.94 6.17
CA ALA A 30 17.53 11.51 4.78
C ALA A 30 16.84 10.15 4.60
N TYR A 31 17.05 9.21 5.53
CA TYR A 31 16.35 7.92 5.53
C TYR A 31 14.84 8.10 5.76
N ALA A 32 14.45 8.89 6.76
CA ALA A 32 13.05 9.21 7.03
C ALA A 32 12.38 9.90 5.83
N SER A 33 13.08 10.85 5.18
CA SER A 33 12.61 11.52 3.97
C SER A 33 12.41 10.54 2.79
N ARG A 34 13.34 9.60 2.59
CA ARG A 34 13.21 8.55 1.57
C ARG A 34 12.02 7.64 1.84
N HIS A 35 11.80 7.26 3.10
CA HIS A 35 10.65 6.45 3.51
C HIS A 35 9.33 7.21 3.26
N GLN A 36 9.25 8.48 3.64
CA GLN A 36 8.10 9.34 3.36
C GLN A 36 7.83 9.48 1.86
N ALA A 37 8.87 9.68 1.04
CA ALA A 37 8.72 9.75 -0.42
C ALA A 37 8.28 8.42 -1.04
N ALA A 38 8.72 7.28 -0.49
CA ALA A 38 8.25 5.96 -0.91
C ALA A 38 6.76 5.77 -0.56
N GLU A 39 6.38 6.12 0.66
CA GLU A 39 5.01 6.03 1.15
C GLU A 39 4.07 6.96 0.37
N GLN A 40 4.48 8.19 0.08
CA GLN A 40 3.69 9.11 -0.73
C GLN A 40 3.42 8.54 -2.13
N ARG A 41 4.44 7.98 -2.79
CA ARG A 41 4.28 7.30 -4.10
C ARG A 41 3.33 6.10 -3.99
N ARG A 42 3.39 5.35 -2.89
CA ARG A 42 2.48 4.24 -2.62
C ARG A 42 1.03 4.75 -2.48
N ARG A 43 0.81 5.84 -1.75
CA ARG A 43 -0.51 6.46 -1.56
C ARG A 43 -1.08 7.00 -2.87
N SER A 44 -0.27 7.71 -3.67
CA SER A 44 -0.67 8.18 -5.01
C SER A 44 -1.15 7.02 -5.89
N ARG A 45 -0.36 5.95 -6.00
CA ARG A 45 -0.75 4.78 -6.81
C ARG A 45 -2.05 4.11 -6.34
N ILE A 46 -2.31 4.08 -5.04
CA ILE A 46 -3.58 3.54 -4.51
C ILE A 46 -4.73 4.45 -4.90
N ASN A 47 -4.58 5.76 -4.71
CA ASN A 47 -5.62 6.73 -5.04
C ASN A 47 -5.94 6.73 -6.54
N ASP A 48 -4.92 6.67 -7.41
CA ASP A 48 -5.13 6.58 -8.87
C ASP A 48 -5.98 5.37 -9.25
N ARG A 49 -5.74 4.21 -8.60
CA ARG A 49 -6.54 3.00 -8.82
C ARG A 49 -7.95 3.13 -8.25
N LEU A 50 -8.09 3.77 -7.09
CA LEU A 50 -9.39 3.99 -6.46
C LEU A 50 -10.27 4.93 -7.30
N ASP A 51 -9.69 5.97 -7.89
CA ASP A 51 -10.41 6.92 -8.75
C ASP A 51 -10.82 6.27 -10.07
N ARG A 52 -9.96 5.43 -10.66
CA ARG A 52 -10.35 4.59 -11.81
C ARG A 52 -11.48 3.64 -11.47
N LEU A 53 -11.48 3.06 -10.26
CA LEU A 53 -12.56 2.18 -9.82
C LEU A 53 -13.87 2.96 -9.66
N ARG A 54 -13.83 4.16 -9.08
CA ARG A 54 -15.00 5.07 -8.98
C ARG A 54 -15.60 5.40 -10.34
N ALA A 55 -14.77 5.66 -11.35
CA ALA A 55 -15.25 5.96 -12.69
C ALA A 55 -16.05 4.81 -13.35
N CYS A 56 -15.84 3.57 -12.92
CA CYS A 56 -16.48 2.38 -13.51
C CYS A 56 -17.69 1.87 -12.73
N VAL A 57 -17.83 2.23 -11.46
CA VAL A 57 -18.85 1.68 -10.56
C VAL A 57 -19.86 2.77 -10.23
N PRO A 58 -21.18 2.54 -10.42
CA PRO A 58 -22.20 3.48 -9.97
C PRO A 58 -22.13 3.68 -8.44
N HIS A 59 -21.97 4.92 -7.99
CA HIS A 59 -21.81 5.27 -6.57
C HIS A 59 -22.35 6.66 -6.26
N GLN A 60 -22.53 6.97 -4.98
CA GLN A 60 -22.87 8.34 -4.53
C GLN A 60 -21.62 9.23 -4.51
N ASP A 61 -21.71 10.45 -5.04
CA ASP A 61 -20.58 11.41 -5.16
C ASP A 61 -19.82 11.69 -3.85
N ARG A 62 -20.48 11.52 -2.69
CA ARG A 62 -19.90 11.76 -1.35
C ARG A 62 -19.75 10.51 -0.50
N ALA A 63 -19.79 9.32 -1.10
CA ALA A 63 -19.56 8.08 -0.38
C ALA A 63 -18.14 8.04 0.21
N ASN A 64 -18.03 7.74 1.51
CA ASN A 64 -16.74 7.47 2.12
C ASN A 64 -16.15 6.15 1.56
N THR A 65 -14.85 5.92 1.74
CA THR A 65 -14.16 4.78 1.10
C THR A 65 -14.75 3.43 1.51
N ALA A 66 -15.16 3.24 2.77
CA ALA A 66 -15.74 1.98 3.21
C ALA A 66 -17.09 1.71 2.52
N ALA A 67 -18.00 2.69 2.57
CA ALA A 67 -19.31 2.59 1.92
C ALA A 67 -19.18 2.37 0.40
N PHE A 68 -18.23 3.05 -0.26
CA PHE A 68 -17.95 2.85 -1.68
C PHE A 68 -17.49 1.41 -1.97
N LEU A 69 -16.62 0.84 -1.14
CA LEU A 69 -16.17 -0.55 -1.34
C LEU A 69 -17.31 -1.56 -1.16
N ASP A 70 -18.27 -1.30 -0.26
CA ASP A 70 -19.48 -2.13 -0.15
C ASP A 70 -20.36 -2.04 -1.40
N GLU A 71 -20.49 -0.86 -2.00
CA GLU A 71 -21.20 -0.66 -3.28
C GLU A 71 -20.52 -1.39 -4.44
N VAL A 72 -19.17 -1.40 -4.48
CA VAL A 72 -18.39 -2.15 -5.48
C VAL A 72 -18.70 -3.65 -5.40
N ILE A 73 -18.72 -4.23 -4.19
CA ILE A 73 -19.03 -5.66 -4.00
C ILE A 73 -20.43 -5.98 -4.52
N LYS A 74 -21.43 -5.16 -4.15
CA LYS A 74 -22.82 -5.32 -4.60
C LYS A 74 -22.92 -5.21 -6.13
N TYR A 75 -22.20 -4.27 -6.73
CA TYR A 75 -22.23 -4.08 -8.18
C TYR A 75 -21.68 -5.32 -8.91
N VAL A 76 -20.53 -5.86 -8.49
CA VAL A 76 -19.97 -7.09 -9.06
C VAL A 76 -20.94 -8.27 -8.93
N GLN A 77 -21.56 -8.46 -7.77
CA GLN A 77 -22.54 -9.53 -7.55
C GLN A 77 -23.75 -9.39 -8.49
N SER A 78 -24.26 -8.16 -8.68
CA SER A 78 -25.38 -7.91 -9.59
C SER A 78 -25.01 -8.18 -11.06
N LEU A 79 -23.80 -7.83 -11.48
CA LEU A 79 -23.30 -8.15 -12.82
C LEU A 79 -23.20 -9.67 -13.03
N GLN A 80 -22.67 -10.40 -12.05
CA GLN A 80 -22.60 -11.87 -12.10
C GLN A 80 -23.99 -12.50 -12.21
N GLN A 81 -24.97 -11.99 -11.45
CA GLN A 81 -26.35 -12.46 -11.52
C GLN A 81 -26.96 -12.20 -12.90
N ARG A 82 -26.76 -10.99 -13.45
CA ARG A 82 -27.25 -10.63 -14.79
C ARG A 82 -26.64 -11.49 -15.88
N VAL A 83 -25.34 -11.83 -15.79
CA VAL A 83 -24.70 -12.74 -16.74
C VAL A 83 -25.35 -14.12 -16.70
N ARG A 84 -25.57 -14.70 -15.51
CA ARG A 84 -26.25 -16.00 -15.37
C ARG A 84 -27.65 -16.00 -15.97
N GLU A 85 -28.42 -14.94 -15.73
CA GLU A 85 -29.77 -14.80 -16.29
C GLU A 85 -29.76 -14.74 -17.83
N LEU A 86 -28.81 -14.00 -18.40
CA LEU A 86 -28.65 -13.90 -19.86
C LEU A 86 -28.18 -15.23 -20.47
N GLU A 87 -27.24 -15.92 -19.83
CA GLU A 87 -26.77 -17.24 -20.28
C GLU A 87 -27.91 -18.28 -20.26
N ALA A 88 -28.74 -18.27 -19.20
CA ALA A 88 -29.92 -19.11 -19.10
C ALA A 88 -30.96 -18.77 -20.20
N ALA A 89 -31.13 -17.49 -20.52
CA ALA A 89 -32.06 -17.04 -21.56
C ALA A 89 -31.57 -17.39 -22.98
N VAL A 90 -30.25 -17.38 -23.22
CA VAL A 90 -29.65 -17.67 -24.53
C VAL A 90 -29.38 -19.18 -24.72
N GLY A 91 -29.50 -19.99 -23.67
CA GLY A 91 -29.33 -21.44 -23.73
C GLY A 91 -27.88 -21.91 -23.91
N VAL A 92 -26.91 -21.04 -23.63
CA VAL A 92 -25.48 -21.39 -23.63
C VAL A 92 -25.09 -21.78 -22.21
N PRO A 93 -24.76 -23.05 -21.92
CA PRO A 93 -24.24 -23.43 -20.61
C PRO A 93 -22.88 -22.77 -20.41
N SER A 94 -22.79 -21.88 -19.42
CA SER A 94 -21.55 -21.20 -19.04
C SER A 94 -20.52 -22.21 -18.55
N THR A 95 -19.42 -22.36 -19.27
CA THR A 95 -18.23 -23.11 -18.83
C THR A 95 -17.30 -22.24 -17.96
N ILE A 96 -17.80 -21.17 -17.33
CA ILE A 96 -17.02 -20.42 -16.37
C ILE A 96 -17.05 -21.24 -15.07
N PRO A 97 -15.94 -21.87 -14.64
CA PRO A 97 -15.92 -22.54 -13.36
C PRO A 97 -16.22 -21.47 -12.31
N GLU A 98 -17.39 -21.63 -11.69
CA GLU A 98 -17.72 -21.06 -10.40
C GLU A 98 -16.48 -21.27 -9.52
N ALA A 99 -15.73 -20.20 -9.28
CA ALA A 99 -14.65 -20.20 -8.30
C ALA A 99 -15.32 -20.34 -6.93
N LYS A 100 -15.81 -21.55 -6.64
CA LYS A 100 -16.12 -21.98 -5.29
C LYS A 100 -14.89 -21.68 -4.48
N ALA A 101 -15.11 -20.92 -3.42
CA ALA A 101 -14.13 -20.68 -2.39
C ALA A 101 -13.51 -22.02 -1.97
N HIS A 102 -12.32 -22.32 -2.49
CA HIS A 102 -11.37 -23.13 -1.77
C HIS A 102 -10.93 -22.28 -0.58
N GLU A 103 -11.65 -22.50 0.51
CA GLU A 103 -11.04 -22.84 1.79
C GLU A 103 -9.56 -23.24 1.64
N ALA A 104 -8.71 -22.66 2.49
CA ALA A 104 -7.25 -22.67 2.47
C ALA A 104 -6.60 -21.62 1.56
N TYR A 105 -6.47 -20.39 2.08
CA TYR A 105 -5.10 -19.90 2.22
C TYR A 105 -4.36 -20.97 3.01
N PRO A 106 -3.41 -21.75 2.44
CA PRO A 106 -2.51 -22.45 3.31
C PRO A 106 -1.81 -21.35 4.09
N ALA A 107 -2.08 -21.26 5.40
CA ALA A 107 -1.20 -20.54 6.29
C ALA A 107 0.21 -21.02 5.91
N PRO A 108 1.15 -20.12 5.58
CA PRO A 108 2.54 -20.54 5.42
C PRO A 108 2.87 -21.25 6.73
N SER A 109 3.01 -22.57 6.67
CA SER A 109 3.39 -23.34 7.83
C SER A 109 4.66 -22.70 8.36
N THR A 110 4.64 -22.37 9.64
CA THR A 110 5.63 -21.61 10.40
C THR A 110 6.95 -22.38 10.51
N SER A 111 7.58 -22.60 9.37
CA SER A 111 8.86 -23.28 9.20
C SER A 111 9.66 -22.61 8.07
N ALA A 112 9.00 -22.13 7.02
CA ALA A 112 9.66 -21.32 5.99
C ALA A 112 9.84 -19.83 6.38
N ALA A 113 9.11 -19.34 7.38
CA ALA A 113 9.25 -17.96 7.89
C ALA A 113 10.48 -17.78 8.80
N GLU A 114 10.92 -18.83 9.51
CA GLU A 114 12.12 -18.78 10.36
C GLU A 114 13.41 -18.67 9.54
N THR A 115 13.46 -19.23 8.34
CA THR A 115 14.62 -19.11 7.44
C THR A 115 14.68 -17.78 6.68
N ALA A 116 13.61 -16.99 6.66
CA ALA A 116 13.62 -15.64 6.08
C ALA A 116 14.14 -14.58 7.05
N PHE A 117 13.90 -14.75 8.36
CA PHE A 117 14.37 -13.83 9.40
C PHE A 117 15.90 -13.82 9.54
N LEU A 118 16.59 -14.89 9.12
CA LEU A 118 18.06 -15.00 9.14
C LEU A 118 18.73 -14.74 7.78
N ARG A 119 17.99 -14.42 6.71
CA ARG A 119 18.61 -14.03 5.41
C ARG A 119 19.04 -12.57 5.37
N ILE A 120 18.56 -11.74 6.30
CA ILE A 120 18.95 -10.32 6.44
C ILE A 120 19.86 -10.14 7.67
N GLU A 121 20.87 -10.99 7.85
CA GLU A 121 21.97 -10.65 8.77
C GLU A 121 23.30 -11.38 8.52
N ARG A 122 23.57 -11.80 7.28
CA ARG A 122 24.93 -12.23 6.89
C ARG A 122 25.33 -11.73 5.51
N ARG A 123 25.78 -10.48 5.47
CA ARG A 123 26.89 -10.07 4.59
C ARG A 123 27.78 -9.14 5.41
N SER A 124 28.54 -9.77 6.30
CA SER A 124 29.98 -9.99 6.11
C SER A 124 30.74 -8.68 6.35
N VAL A 125 31.13 -8.52 7.61
CA VAL A 125 32.44 -7.99 7.93
C VAL A 125 33.48 -8.84 7.20
N GLU A 126 34.49 -8.17 6.63
CA GLU A 126 35.76 -8.72 6.14
C GLU A 126 35.72 -9.71 4.96
N THR A 127 36.25 -9.26 3.81
CA THR A 127 37.59 -9.67 3.37
C THR A 127 37.93 -9.00 2.04
N GLY A 128 39.07 -8.32 2.00
CA GLY A 128 39.66 -7.78 0.78
C GLY A 128 40.19 -8.89 -0.12
N LYS A 129 39.37 -9.34 -1.06
CA LYS A 129 39.83 -10.15 -2.20
C LYS A 129 38.79 -10.07 -3.32
N LEU A 130 39.05 -9.24 -4.33
CA LEU A 130 38.66 -9.44 -5.74
C LEU A 130 39.29 -8.34 -6.61
N ALA A 131 40.53 -8.55 -7.04
CA ALA A 131 41.06 -8.04 -8.31
C ALA A 131 42.37 -8.76 -8.64
N GLU A 132 42.28 -10.05 -8.95
CA GLU A 132 43.17 -10.70 -9.90
C GLU A 132 42.28 -11.59 -10.76
N LEU A 133 41.95 -11.14 -11.97
CA LEU A 133 42.10 -11.93 -13.18
C LEU A 133 41.80 -11.08 -14.42
N VAL A 134 42.84 -10.98 -15.25
CA VAL A 134 42.95 -10.44 -16.62
C VAL A 134 43.01 -8.93 -16.76
#